data_AF-A0A946YVW6-F1
#
_entry.id   AF-A0A946YVW6-F1
#
_cell.length_a   1.000
_cell.length_b   1.000
_cell.length_c   1.000
_cell.angle_alpha   90.00
_cell.angle_beta   90.00
_cell.angle_gamma   90.00
#
_symmetry.space_group_name_H-M   'P 1'
#
loop_
_entity.id
_entity.type
_entity.pdbx_description
1 polymer ?
#
loop_
_entity_poly.entity_id
_entity_poly.type
_entity_poly.pdbx_seq_one_letter_code
_entity_poly.pdbx_strand_id
1 'polypeptide(L)' 'HELFISHKTVKNHLANIYEKLAITDRAQAAVEAIRLGLNR' A
#
# COMPACT_ATOMS: atom_id res chain seq x y z
N HIS A 1 -4.36 -2.69 17.03
CA HIS A 1 -3.73 -4.02 16.91
C HIS A 1 -2.50 -3.91 16.05
N GLU A 2 -1.34 -4.30 16.55
CA GLU A 2 -0.09 -4.37 15.77
C GLU A 2 0.18 -5.82 15.35
N LEU A 3 0.79 -6.01 14.18
CA LEU A 3 0.96 -7.32 13.55
C LEU A 3 2.20 -8.10 14.03
N PHE A 4 2.97 -7.59 15.00
CA PHE A 4 4.21 -8.19 15.53
C PHE A 4 5.23 -8.63 14.45
N ILE A 5 5.31 -7.88 13.35
CA ILE A 5 6.25 -8.11 12.24
C ILE A 5 7.27 -6.99 12.11
N SER A 6 8.43 -7.30 11.54
CA SER A 6 9.49 -6.31 11.33
C SER A 6 9.07 -5.20 10.36
N HIS A 7 9.69 -4.01 10.49
CA HIS A 7 9.51 -2.92 9.52
C HIS A 7 9.87 -3.35 8.08
N LYS A 8 10.86 -4.24 7.92
CA LYS A 8 11.24 -4.80 6.61
C LYS A 8 10.09 -5.63 6.03
N THR A 9 9.44 -6.45 6.84
CA THR A 9 8.28 -7.25 6.45
C THR A 9 7.13 -6.36 5.98
N VAL A 10 6.83 -5.29 6.70
CA VAL A 10 5.82 -4.29 6.30
C VAL A 10 6.16 -3.68 4.93
N LYS A 11 7.40 -3.23 4.72
CA LYS A 11 7.84 -2.64 3.44
C LYS A 11 7.70 -3.62 2.28
N ASN A 12 8.04 -4.89 2.49
CA ASN A 12 7.91 -5.92 1.44
C ASN A 12 6.45 -6.15 1.05
N HIS A 13 5.53 -6.20 2.03
CA HIS A 13 4.11 -6.33 1.72
C HIS A 13 3.57 -5.11 0.95
N LEU A 14 3.96 -3.90 1.34
CA LEU A 14 3.60 -2.69 0.60
C LEU A 14 4.11 -2.71 -0.84
N ALA A 15 5.38 -3.09 -1.06
CA ALA A 15 5.95 -3.19 -2.40
C ALA A 15 5.17 -4.17 -3.29
N ASN A 16 4.83 -5.36 -2.76
CA ASN A 16 4.04 -6.36 -3.49
C ASN A 16 2.61 -5.88 -3.80
N ILE A 17 1.99 -5.10 -2.91
CA ILE A 17 0.66 -4.52 -3.15
C ILE A 17 0.74 -3.46 -4.25
N TYR A 18 1.74 -2.58 -4.17
CA TYR A 18 1.96 -1.54 -5.18
C TYR A 18 2.21 -2.14 -6.56
N GLU A 19 3.06 -3.17 -6.65
CA GLU A 19 3.31 -3.89 -7.91
C GLU A 19 2.03 -4.49 -8.50
N LYS A 20 1.22 -5.17 -7.69
CA LYS A 20 -0.06 -5.76 -8.13
C LYS A 20 -1.06 -4.74 -8.63
N LEU A 21 -0.99 -3.52 -8.11
CA LEU A 21 -1.85 -2.41 -8.52
C LEU A 21 -1.22 -1.55 -9.61
N ALA A 22 -0.01 -1.89 -10.09
CA ALA A 22 0.80 -1.08 -11.00
C ALA A 22 1.04 0.35 -10.49
N ILE A 23 1.25 0.47 -9.17
CA ILE A 23 1.49 1.72 -8.43
C ILE A 23 2.98 1.78 -8.06
N THR A 24 3.60 2.95 -8.16
CA THR A 24 5.03 3.16 -7.92
C THR A 24 5.34 3.65 -6.51
N ASP A 25 4.42 4.38 -5.86
CA ASP A 25 4.64 4.91 -4.51
C ASP A 25 3.34 5.18 -3.72
N ARG A 26 3.52 5.59 -2.45
CA ARG A 26 2.42 5.87 -1.52
C ARG A 26 1.51 7.03 -1.95
N ALA A 27 2.05 8.02 -2.68
CA ALA A 27 1.27 9.17 -3.10
C ALA A 27 0.33 8.76 -4.25
N GLN A 28 0.84 8.02 -5.22
CA GLN A 28 0.00 7.42 -6.25
C GLN A 28 -1.01 6.43 -5.65
N ALA A 29 -0.61 5.64 -4.64
CA ALA A 29 -1.52 4.75 -3.93
C ALA A 29 -2.70 5.50 -3.29
N ALA A 30 -2.44 6.65 -2.67
CA ALA A 30 -3.49 7.48 -2.07
C ALA A 30 -4.44 8.05 -3.14
N VAL A 31 -3.90 8.54 -4.26
CA VAL A 31 -4.71 9.05 -5.39
C VAL A 31 -5.59 7.95 -5.99
N GLU A 32 -5.03 6.76 -6.22
CA GLU A 32 -5.79 5.61 -6.74
C GLU A 32 -6.86 5.14 -5.76
N ALA A 33 -6.57 5.11 -4.46
CA ALA A 33 -7.56 4.78 -3.43
C ALA A 33 -8.76 5.74 -3.46
N ILE A 34 -8.53 7.04 -3.68
CA ILE A 34 -9.61 8.03 -3.85
C ILE A 34 -10.39 7.73 -5.14
N ARG A 35 -9.71 7.48 -6.26
CA ARG A 35 -10.36 7.17 -7.55
C ARG A 35 -11.25 5.92 -7.47
N LEU A 36 -10.82 4.91 -6.71
CA LEU A 36 -11.56 3.66 -6.48
C LEU A 36 -12.63 3.78 -5.38
N GLY A 37 -12.74 4.92 -4.70
CA GLY A 37 -13.68 5.12 -3.60
C GLY A 37 -13.36 4.28 -2.35
N LEU A 38 -12.09 3.99 -2.12
CA LEU A 38 -11.55 3.23 -0.97
C LEU A 38 -11.11 4.14 0.18
N ASN A 39 -11.39 5.44 0.10
CA ASN A 39 -10.97 6.48 1.05
C ASN A 39 -12.06 6.88 2.06
N ARG A 40 -13.08 6.05 2.25
CA ARG A 40 -14.27 6.33 3.06
C ARG A 40 -14.47 5.28 4.14
#